data_AF-A0A8T0PMF1-F1
#
_entry.id   AF-A0A8T0PMF1-F1
#
_cell.length_a   1.000
_cell.length_b   1.000
_cell.length_c   1.000
_cell.angle_alpha   90.00
_cell.angle_beta   90.00
_cell.angle_gamma   90.00
#
_symmetry.space_group_name_H-M   'P 1'
#
loop_
_entity.id
_entity.type
_entity.pdbx_description
1 polymer ?
#
loop_
_entity_poly.entity_id
_entity_poly.type
_entity_poly.pdbx_seq_one_letter_code
_entity_poly.pdbx_strand_id
1 'polypeptide(L)' 'MRLTQREAEKLTLHNSGFLAQKRLARGLRLNYTEAVALIASQILEFVQDGDKTVTDLMDLGKQMLGR' A
#
# COMPACT_ATOMS: atom_id res chain seq x y z
N MET A 1 8.04 -21.18 6.51
CA MET A 1 8.68 -20.39 5.43
C MET A 1 10.04 -19.91 5.94
N ARG A 2 11.07 -19.85 5.09
CA ARG A 2 12.36 -19.23 5.44
C ARG A 2 12.36 -17.79 4.94
N LEU A 3 11.69 -16.92 5.69
CA LEU A 3 11.58 -15.50 5.33
C LEU A 3 12.88 -14.77 5.67
N THR A 4 13.33 -13.94 4.76
CA THR A 4 14.32 -12.92 5.06
C THR A 4 13.68 -11.83 5.92
N GLN A 5 14.51 -11.09 6.67
CA GLN A 5 14.05 -9.96 7.47
C GLN A 5 13.25 -8.95 6.63
N ARG A 6 13.72 -8.66 5.42
CA ARG A 6 13.06 -7.75 4.48
C ARG A 6 11.68 -8.23 4.04
N GLU A 7 11.49 -9.53 3.86
CA GLU A 7 10.18 -10.10 3.50
C GLU A 7 9.21 -10.00 4.68
N ALA A 8 9.67 -10.26 5.91
CA ALA A 8 8.86 -10.08 7.11
C ALA A 8 8.42 -8.61 7.30
N GLU A 9 9.30 -7.64 7.01
CA GLU A 9 8.98 -6.21 7.03
C GLU A 9 7.92 -5.86 5.97
N LYS A 10 8.05 -6.37 4.74
CA LYS A 10 7.05 -6.16 3.68
C LYS A 10 5.69 -6.74 4.04
N LEU A 11 5.65 -7.92 4.67
CA LEU A 11 4.40 -8.51 5.16
C LEU A 11 3.75 -7.63 6.25
N THR A 12 4.56 -7.07 7.15
CA THR A 12 4.08 -6.15 8.19
C THR A 12 3.52 -4.86 7.59
N LEU A 13 4.17 -4.33 6.55
CA LEU A 13 3.71 -3.17 5.79
C LEU A 13 2.37 -3.46 5.08
N HIS A 14 2.26 -4.60 4.40
CA HIS A 14 1.02 -5.02 3.74
C HIS A 14 -0.14 -5.13 4.75
N ASN A 15 0.08 -5.75 5.90
CA ASN A 15 -0.93 -5.84 6.97
C ASN A 15 -1.40 -4.47 7.47
N SER A 16 -0.48 -3.51 7.58
CA SER A 16 -0.78 -2.13 7.98
C SER A 16 -1.63 -1.42 6.93
N GLY A 17 -1.29 -1.58 5.63
CA GLY A 17 -2.08 -1.04 4.53
C GLY A 17 -3.48 -1.66 4.43
N PHE A 18 -3.59 -2.98 4.64
CA PHE A 18 -4.88 -3.67 4.66
C PHE A 18 -5.77 -3.19 5.82
N LEU A 19 -5.19 -2.91 6.99
CA LEU A 19 -5.91 -2.29 8.10
C LEU A 19 -6.41 -0.89 7.74
N ALA A 20 -5.55 -0.07 7.09
CA ALA A 20 -5.92 1.26 6.63
C ALA A 20 -7.07 1.21 5.61
N GLN A 21 -7.05 0.28 4.66
CA GLN A 21 -8.15 0.06 3.72
C GLN A 21 -9.47 -0.25 4.40
N LYS A 22 -9.46 -1.16 5.40
CA LYS A 22 -10.67 -1.46 6.19
C LYS A 22 -11.18 -0.24 6.95
N ARG A 23 -10.29 0.63 7.45
CA ARG A 23 -10.68 1.88 8.12
C ARG A 23 -11.30 2.86 7.12
N LEU A 24 -10.68 3.03 5.95
CA LEU A 24 -11.20 3.87 4.87
C LEU A 24 -12.57 3.40 4.38
N ALA A 25 -12.76 2.09 4.18
CA ALA A 25 -14.02 1.50 3.74
C ALA A 25 -15.16 1.70 4.75
N ARG A 26 -14.85 1.90 6.04
CA ARG A 26 -15.82 2.29 7.08
C ARG A 26 -16.15 3.80 7.09
N GLY A 27 -15.57 4.58 6.17
CA GLY A 27 -15.76 6.02 6.09
C GLY A 27 -14.91 6.82 7.08
N LEU A 28 -13.89 6.20 7.69
CA LEU A 28 -12.99 6.93 8.58
C LEU A 28 -11.95 7.69 7.76
N ARG A 29 -11.67 8.94 8.19
CA ARG A 29 -10.56 9.72 7.63
C ARG A 29 -9.24 9.10 8.10
N LEU A 30 -8.38 8.77 7.13
CA LEU A 30 -7.07 8.19 7.42
C LEU A 30 -6.13 9.23 8.04
N ASN A 31 -5.33 8.77 9.00
CA ASN A 31 -4.19 9.53 9.51
C ASN A 31 -2.97 9.38 8.58
N TYR A 32 -1.87 10.07 8.91
CA TYR A 32 -0.66 10.07 8.09
C TYR A 32 -0.07 8.67 7.87
N THR A 33 0.05 7.85 8.92
CA THR A 33 0.68 6.53 8.80
C THR A 33 -0.21 5.55 8.05
N GLU A 34 -1.52 5.65 8.22
CA GLU A 34 -2.50 4.85 7.47
C GLU A 34 -2.50 5.21 5.98
N ALA A 35 -2.45 6.51 5.65
CA ALA A 35 -2.35 6.98 4.27
C ALA A 35 -1.09 6.45 3.59
N VAL A 36 0.07 6.56 4.25
CA VAL A 36 1.34 6.04 3.74
C VAL A 36 1.29 4.51 3.58
N ALA A 37 0.79 3.79 4.59
CA ALA A 37 0.71 2.33 4.54
C ALA A 37 -0.22 1.84 3.44
N LEU A 38 -1.35 2.52 3.22
CA LEU A 38 -2.31 2.19 2.15
C LEU A 38 -1.68 2.39 0.78
N ILE A 39 -1.04 3.53 0.53
CA ILE A 39 -0.38 3.79 -0.76
C ILE A 39 0.72 2.74 -0.99
N ALA A 40 1.57 2.52 0.01
CA ALA A 40 2.69 1.60 -0.11
C ALA A 40 2.24 0.15 -0.37
N SER A 41 1.20 -0.33 0.35
CA SER A 41 0.70 -1.69 0.13
C SER A 41 0.10 -1.85 -1.27
N GLN A 42 -0.66 -0.87 -1.76
CA GLN A 42 -1.26 -0.95 -3.08
C GLN A 42 -0.23 -0.87 -4.21
N ILE A 43 0.79 -0.02 -4.09
CA ILE A 43 1.89 0.00 -5.06
C ILE A 43 2.61 -1.35 -5.09
N LEU A 44 2.82 -2.00 -3.94
CA LEU A 44 3.45 -3.33 -3.91
C LEU A 44 2.59 -4.40 -4.60
N GLU A 45 1.27 -4.34 -4.49
CA GLU A 45 0.38 -5.26 -5.24
C GLU A 45 0.48 -5.01 -6.75
N PHE A 46 0.48 -3.75 -7.21
CA PHE A 46 0.66 -3.48 -8.65
C PHE A 46 2.04 -3.89 -9.18
N VAL A 47 3.07 -3.82 -8.35
CA VAL A 47 4.39 -4.39 -8.70
C VAL A 47 4.30 -5.91 -8.88
N GLN A 48 3.46 -6.59 -8.10
CA GLN A 48 3.25 -8.02 -8.20
C GLN A 48 2.46 -8.42 -9.46
N ASP A 49 1.50 -7.57 -9.89
CA ASP A 49 0.75 -7.75 -11.14
C ASP A 49 1.66 -7.66 -12.39
N GLY A 50 2.70 -6.81 -12.33
CA GLY A 50 3.76 -6.76 -13.33
C GLY A 50 3.37 -6.14 -14.68
N ASP A 51 2.21 -5.48 -14.75
CA ASP A 51 1.63 -4.90 -15.97
C ASP A 51 1.95 -3.40 -16.13
N LYS A 52 2.58 -2.77 -15.14
CA LYS A 52 2.84 -1.31 -15.09
C LYS A 52 4.32 -0.99 -15.00
N THR A 53 4.71 0.11 -15.64
CA THR A 53 6.06 0.66 -15.50
C THR A 53 6.21 1.43 -14.20
N VAL A 54 7.46 1.69 -13.78
CA VAL A 54 7.74 2.49 -12.57
C VAL A 54 7.12 3.89 -12.68
N THR A 55 7.16 4.50 -13.86
CA THR A 55 6.55 5.82 -14.10
C THR A 55 5.03 5.79 -13.93
N ASP A 56 4.37 4.75 -14.42
CA ASP A 56 2.92 4.57 -14.25
C ASP A 56 2.56 4.45 -12.77
N LEU A 57 3.35 3.70 -12.00
CA LEU A 57 3.14 3.52 -10.55
C LEU A 57 3.37 4.82 -9.77
N MET A 58 4.35 5.64 -10.16
CA MET A 58 4.58 6.95 -9.55
C MET A 58 3.39 7.89 -9.77
N ASP A 59 2.81 7.88 -10.97
CA ASP A 59 1.63 8.69 -11.29
C ASP A 59 0.38 8.17 -10.58
N LEU A 60 0.17 6.86 -10.57
CA LEU A 60 -0.95 6.21 -9.88
C LEU A 60 -0.93 6.51 -8.37
N GLY A 61 0.24 6.41 -7.74
CA GLY A 61 0.41 6.65 -6.30
C GLY A 61 -0.07 8.03 -5.84
N LYS A 62 0.10 9.06 -6.68
CA LYS A 62 -0.36 10.44 -6.40
C LYS A 62 -1.88 10.60 -6.45
N GLN A 63 -2.59 9.67 -7.09
CA GLN A 63 -4.03 9.74 -7.33
C GLN A 63 -4.85 8.83 -6.40
N MET A 64 -4.20 8.02 -5.56
CA MET A 64 -4.87 7.01 -4.73
C MET A 64 -5.72 7.58 -3.61
N LEU A 65 -5.31 8.72 -3.06
CA LEU A 65 -6.04 9.41 -2.02
C LEU A 65 -6.72 10.63 -2.64
N GLY A 66 -8.02 10.77 -2.41
CA GLY A 66 -8.77 11.96 -2.79
C GLY A 66 -8.23 13.22 -2.11
N ARG A 67 -8.71 14.39 -2.55
CA ARG A 67 -8.41 15.68 -1.90
C ARG A 67 -8.99 15.77 -0.49
#